data_AF-A0A8J7FLQ8-F1
#
_entry.id   AF-A0A8J7FLQ8-F1
#
_cell.length_a   1.000
_cell.length_b   1.000
_cell.length_c   1.000
_cell.angle_alpha   90.00
_cell.angle_beta   90.00
_cell.angle_gamma   90.00
#
_symmetry.space_group_name_H-M   'P 1'
#
loop_
_entity.id
_entity.type
_entity.pdbx_description
1 polymer ?
#
loop_
_entity_poly.entity_id
_entity_poly.type
_entity_poly.pdbx_seq_one_letter_code
_entity_poly.pdbx_strand_id
1 'polypeptide(L)'
;MQTLPRALLLITALGAMSPSLAADCARLAKAASEHEGYIRPPLSFAVTGQGRLYFHTAPDAQCRSKTLFVIPGDELIAYSAVQGWFSVMYVNPKTGEDASGWVHAERLKARGRIGPEG
;
A
#
# COMPACT_ATOMS: atom_id res chain seq x y z
N MET A 1 58.02 -28.00 27.25
CA MET A 1 58.31 -26.76 26.50
C MET A 1 57.36 -26.71 25.32
N GLN A 2 56.58 -25.62 25.20
CA GLN A 2 56.05 -24.97 23.98
C GLN A 2 54.69 -24.31 24.28
N THR A 3 54.76 -23.03 24.65
CA THR A 3 53.62 -22.10 24.73
C THR A 3 53.44 -21.46 23.34
N LEU A 4 52.28 -21.66 22.69
CA LEU A 4 51.92 -20.94 21.47
C LEU A 4 51.42 -19.51 21.81
N PRO A 5 51.83 -18.47 21.08
CA PRO A 5 51.33 -17.12 21.31
C PRO A 5 49.87 -17.03 20.84
N ARG A 6 48.98 -16.60 21.73
CA ARG A 6 47.61 -16.19 21.38
C ARG A 6 47.70 -14.93 20.51
N ALA A 7 47.78 -15.14 19.20
CA ALA A 7 47.60 -14.06 18.23
C ALA A 7 46.15 -13.55 18.36
N LEU A 8 46.00 -12.33 18.83
CA LEU A 8 44.74 -11.64 18.97
C LEU A 8 44.25 -11.24 17.57
N LEU A 9 43.34 -12.03 16.99
CA LEU A 9 42.64 -11.70 15.75
C LEU A 9 41.69 -10.52 16.00
N LEU A 10 42.10 -9.32 15.63
CA LEU A 10 41.23 -8.15 15.56
C LEU A 10 40.32 -8.30 14.33
N ILE A 11 39.10 -8.80 14.55
CA ILE A 11 38.04 -8.82 13.55
C ILE A 11 37.53 -7.38 13.41
N THR A 12 38.00 -6.66 12.40
CA THR A 12 37.38 -5.41 11.98
C THR A 12 36.03 -5.74 11.34
N ALA A 13 34.95 -5.55 12.09
CA ALA A 13 33.60 -5.61 11.57
C ALA A 13 33.40 -4.43 10.60
N LEU A 14 33.60 -4.66 9.29
CA LEU A 14 33.05 -3.79 8.27
C LEU A 14 31.52 -3.93 8.34
N GLY A 15 30.87 -2.94 8.95
CA GLY A 15 29.42 -2.83 8.92
C GLY A 15 28.96 -2.77 7.46
N ALA A 16 28.35 -3.85 6.98
CA ALA A 16 27.71 -3.87 5.68
C ALA A 16 26.51 -2.92 5.74
N MET A 17 26.65 -1.74 5.12
CA MET A 17 25.53 -0.83 4.93
C MET A 17 24.66 -1.43 3.82
N SER A 18 23.69 -2.27 4.20
CA SER A 18 22.75 -2.84 3.25
C SER A 18 21.96 -1.71 2.58
N PRO A 19 21.98 -1.59 1.24
CA PRO A 19 21.10 -0.64 0.58
C PRO A 19 19.66 -1.09 0.86
N SER A 20 18.83 -0.19 1.40
CA SER A 20 17.39 -0.37 1.41
C SER A 20 16.95 -0.52 -0.03
N LEU A 21 16.69 -1.75 -0.49
CA LEU A 21 16.25 -1.99 -1.85
C LEU A 21 14.88 -1.32 -2.00
N ALA A 22 14.82 -0.21 -2.72
CA ALA A 22 13.56 0.43 -3.03
C ALA A 22 12.64 -0.58 -3.72
N ALA A 23 11.39 -0.68 -3.28
CA ALA A 23 10.42 -1.60 -3.86
C ALA A 23 10.30 -1.42 -5.38
N ASP A 24 10.30 -2.54 -6.10
CA ASP A 24 9.92 -2.59 -7.51
C ASP A 24 8.38 -2.57 -7.59
N CYS A 25 7.82 -1.37 -7.50
CA CYS A 25 6.37 -1.17 -7.45
C CYS A 25 5.65 -1.71 -8.68
N ALA A 26 6.30 -1.72 -9.85
CA ALA A 26 5.71 -2.29 -11.06
C ALA A 26 5.53 -3.81 -10.93
N ARG A 27 6.54 -4.50 -10.40
CA ARG A 27 6.45 -5.94 -10.12
C ARG A 27 5.41 -6.26 -9.05
N LEU A 28 5.35 -5.46 -7.98
CA LEU A 28 4.36 -5.64 -6.92
C LEU A 28 2.93 -5.42 -7.42
N ALA A 29 2.70 -4.41 -8.25
CA ALA A 29 1.40 -4.19 -8.89
C ALA A 29 0.99 -5.39 -9.76
N LYS A 30 1.92 -5.94 -10.55
CA LYS A 30 1.66 -7.14 -11.36
C LYS A 30 1.28 -8.34 -10.47
N ALA A 31 2.07 -8.62 -9.44
CA ALA A 31 1.80 -9.72 -8.53
C ALA A 31 0.44 -9.56 -7.82
N ALA A 32 0.07 -8.33 -7.45
CA ALA A 32 -1.24 -8.03 -6.87
C ALA A 32 -2.38 -8.37 -7.83
N SER A 33 -2.27 -8.01 -9.12
CA SER A 33 -3.32 -8.28 -10.11
C SER A 33 -3.57 -9.78 -10.35
N GLU A 34 -2.58 -10.63 -10.11
CA GLU A 34 -2.71 -12.09 -10.24
C GLU A 34 -3.44 -12.74 -9.06
N HIS A 35 -3.48 -12.06 -7.90
CA HIS A 35 -3.99 -12.62 -6.63
C HIS A 35 -5.14 -11.80 -6.02
N GLU A 36 -5.55 -10.72 -6.66
CA GLU A 36 -6.59 -9.84 -6.12
C GLU A 36 -7.95 -10.53 -6.12
N GLY A 37 -8.67 -10.39 -5.00
CA GLY A 37 -10.07 -10.78 -4.92
C GLY A 37 -10.94 -9.69 -5.52
N TYR A 38 -11.56 -9.94 -6.67
CA TYR A 38 -12.52 -9.00 -7.26
C TYR A 38 -13.77 -8.82 -6.39
N ILE A 39 -14.17 -7.58 -6.19
CA ILE A 39 -15.35 -7.19 -5.41
C ILE A 39 -16.49 -6.88 -6.39
N ARG A 40 -17.53 -7.74 -6.39
CA ARG A 40 -18.67 -7.62 -7.30
C ARG A 40 -19.99 -7.77 -6.51
N PRO A 41 -20.92 -6.80 -6.57
CA PRO A 41 -20.72 -5.45 -7.13
C PRO A 41 -19.65 -4.67 -6.35
N PRO A 42 -19.05 -3.62 -6.94
CA PRO A 42 -18.12 -2.74 -6.23
C PRO A 42 -18.74 -2.22 -4.93
N LEU A 43 -17.90 -2.00 -3.92
CA LEU A 43 -18.33 -1.51 -2.62
C LEU A 43 -17.96 -0.03 -2.46
N SER A 44 -18.87 0.75 -1.90
CA SER A 44 -18.58 2.11 -1.47
C SER A 44 -18.04 2.11 -0.04
N PHE A 45 -17.02 2.93 0.18
CA PHE A 45 -16.37 3.13 1.47
C PHE A 45 -16.20 4.62 1.74
N ALA A 46 -16.29 5.01 3.00
CA ALA A 46 -15.83 6.32 3.46
C ALA A 46 -14.43 6.20 4.08
N VAL A 47 -13.57 7.17 3.79
CA VAL A 47 -12.26 7.31 4.43
C VAL A 47 -12.44 7.72 5.89
N THR A 48 -11.67 7.09 6.78
CA THR A 48 -11.73 7.30 8.24
C THR A 48 -10.34 7.54 8.84
N GLY A 49 -10.29 7.75 10.16
CA GLY A 49 -9.07 8.09 10.89
C GLY A 49 -8.73 9.59 10.79
N GLN A 50 -7.44 9.90 10.90
CA GLN A 50 -6.93 11.28 10.87
C GLN A 50 -5.90 11.47 9.75
N GLY A 51 -5.75 12.72 9.31
CA GLY A 51 -4.78 13.10 8.28
C GLY A 51 -5.05 12.47 6.91
N ARG A 52 -4.11 12.69 5.99
CA ARG A 52 -4.22 12.25 4.59
C ARG A 52 -4.08 10.73 4.46
N LEU A 53 -4.93 10.13 3.65
CA LEU A 53 -4.76 8.77 3.15
C LEU A 53 -4.17 8.85 1.74
N TYR A 54 -2.90 8.48 1.62
CA TYR A 54 -2.19 8.51 0.34
C TYR A 54 -2.50 7.26 -0.49
N PHE A 55 -2.60 7.47 -1.80
CA PHE A 55 -2.68 6.39 -2.77
C PHE A 55 -1.32 5.77 -2.99
N HIS A 56 -1.30 4.50 -3.38
CA HIS A 56 -0.10 3.75 -3.74
C HIS A 56 -0.25 3.14 -5.12
N THR A 57 0.85 3.03 -5.86
CA THR A 57 0.86 2.42 -7.20
C THR A 57 0.83 0.89 -7.16
N ALA A 58 1.14 0.32 -5.98
CA ALA A 58 1.06 -1.10 -5.65
C ALA A 58 0.68 -1.23 -4.16
N PRO A 59 0.20 -2.40 -3.69
CA PRO A 59 -0.20 -2.63 -2.29
C PRO A 59 1.03 -2.79 -1.36
N ASP A 60 1.88 -1.76 -1.31
CA ASP A 60 3.08 -1.71 -0.48
C ASP A 60 3.35 -0.26 -0.04
N ALA A 61 3.75 -0.06 1.22
CA ALA A 61 3.97 1.26 1.81
C ALA A 61 5.09 2.07 1.12
N GLN A 62 6.07 1.41 0.48
CA GLN A 62 7.12 2.07 -0.29
C GLN A 62 6.61 2.62 -1.62
N CYS A 63 5.47 2.13 -2.12
CA CYS A 63 4.86 2.53 -3.39
C CYS A 63 3.91 3.72 -3.27
N ARG A 64 4.05 4.51 -2.20
CA ARG A 64 3.20 5.66 -1.89
C ARG A 64 3.39 6.80 -2.88
N SER A 65 2.28 7.34 -3.38
CA SER A 65 2.27 8.59 -4.13
C SER A 65 2.67 9.78 -3.26
N LYS A 66 3.42 10.72 -3.84
CA LYS A 66 3.83 11.95 -3.15
C LYS A 66 2.73 13.00 -3.13
N THR A 67 1.82 12.97 -4.09
CA THR A 67 0.85 14.04 -4.36
C THR A 67 -0.60 13.58 -4.30
N LEU A 68 -0.88 12.30 -4.57
CA LEU A 68 -2.24 11.78 -4.62
C LEU A 68 -2.69 11.26 -3.25
N PHE A 69 -3.69 11.92 -2.68
CA PHE A 69 -4.30 11.55 -1.41
C PHE A 69 -5.76 11.98 -1.33
N VAL A 70 -6.48 11.35 -0.41
CA VAL A 70 -7.83 11.72 0.04
C VAL A 70 -7.81 11.99 1.55
N ILE A 71 -8.89 12.54 2.08
CA ILE A 71 -9.04 12.90 3.49
C ILE A 71 -10.24 12.17 4.13
N PRO A 72 -10.31 12.10 5.47
CA PRO A 72 -11.46 11.50 6.15
C PRO A 72 -12.77 12.15 5.71
N GLY A 73 -13.76 11.31 5.40
CA GLY A 73 -15.05 11.72 4.84
C GLY A 73 -15.17 11.54 3.33
N ASP A 74 -14.06 11.50 2.58
CA ASP A 74 -14.11 11.23 1.14
C ASP A 74 -14.66 9.82 0.86
N GLU A 75 -15.38 9.68 -0.24
CA GLU A 75 -15.95 8.42 -0.69
C GLU A 75 -15.07 7.75 -1.74
N LEU A 76 -14.87 6.45 -1.58
CA LEU A 76 -14.06 5.60 -2.46
C LEU A 76 -14.87 4.40 -2.91
N ILE A 77 -14.70 4.03 -4.18
CA ILE A 77 -15.28 2.81 -4.76
C ILE A 77 -14.17 1.75 -4.81
N ALA A 78 -14.34 0.65 -4.09
CA ALA A 78 -13.39 -0.46 -4.08
C ALA A 78 -13.77 -1.56 -5.09
N TYR A 79 -12.79 -1.99 -5.87
CA TYR A 79 -12.96 -2.97 -6.96
C TYR A 79 -12.30 -4.31 -6.68
N SER A 80 -11.21 -4.31 -5.92
CA SER A 80 -10.50 -5.53 -5.55
C SER A 80 -9.79 -5.36 -4.21
N ALA A 81 -9.42 -6.48 -3.60
CA ALA A 81 -8.68 -6.51 -2.35
C ALA A 81 -7.52 -7.49 -2.42
N VAL A 82 -6.40 -7.13 -1.79
CA VAL A 82 -5.29 -8.05 -1.54
C VAL A 82 -4.64 -7.70 -0.21
N GLN A 83 -4.54 -8.67 0.69
CA GLN A 83 -3.75 -8.60 1.94
C GLN A 83 -3.82 -7.25 2.69
N GLY A 84 -5.02 -6.77 3.03
CA GLY A 84 -5.20 -5.54 3.79
C GLY A 84 -5.14 -4.25 2.96
N TRP A 85 -5.13 -4.36 1.64
CA TRP A 85 -5.23 -3.25 0.69
C TRP A 85 -6.48 -3.37 -0.15
N PHE A 86 -7.05 -2.22 -0.52
CA PHE A 86 -8.07 -2.12 -1.55
C PHE A 86 -7.53 -1.37 -2.76
N SER A 87 -7.83 -1.89 -3.96
CA SER A 87 -7.77 -1.11 -5.19
C SER A 87 -9.05 -0.31 -5.31
N VAL A 88 -8.91 1.01 -5.35
CA VAL A 88 -10.02 1.96 -5.25
C VAL A 88 -9.97 2.99 -6.36
N MET A 89 -11.13 3.58 -6.64
CA MET A 89 -11.28 4.82 -7.39
C MET A 89 -11.90 5.89 -6.48
N TYR A 90 -11.37 7.10 -6.58
CA TYR A 90 -11.94 8.33 -6.06
C TYR A 90 -12.46 9.15 -7.24
N VAL A 91 -13.61 9.80 -7.08
CA VAL A 91 -14.09 10.82 -8.01
C VAL A 91 -14.27 12.10 -7.23
N ASN A 92 -13.59 13.16 -7.65
CA ASN A 92 -13.69 14.46 -7.01
C ASN A 92 -15.10 15.02 -7.20
N PRO A 93 -15.90 15.23 -6.14
CA PRO A 93 -17.28 15.67 -6.28
C PRO A 93 -17.42 17.10 -6.82
N LYS A 94 -16.33 17.89 -6.82
CA LYS A 94 -16.32 19.27 -7.32
C LYS A 94 -15.89 19.37 -8.78
N THR A 95 -14.90 18.58 -9.19
CA THR A 95 -14.32 18.66 -10.55
C THR A 95 -14.79 17.54 -11.47
N GLY A 96 -15.27 16.42 -10.92
CA GLY A 96 -15.59 15.21 -11.67
C GLY A 96 -14.36 14.39 -12.10
N GLU A 97 -13.15 14.87 -11.82
CA GLU A 97 -11.91 14.14 -12.12
C GLU A 97 -11.78 12.92 -11.21
N ASP A 98 -11.29 11.82 -11.77
CA ASP A 98 -11.07 10.58 -11.05
C ASP A 98 -9.59 10.27 -10.82
N ALA A 99 -9.34 9.45 -9.80
CA ALA A 99 -8.02 8.91 -9.52
C ALA A 99 -8.15 7.49 -8.96
N SER A 100 -7.25 6.61 -9.38
CA SER A 100 -7.24 5.20 -8.97
C SER A 100 -5.92 4.78 -8.33
N GLY A 101 -5.97 3.77 -7.47
CA GLY A 101 -4.77 3.16 -6.88
C GLY A 101 -5.08 2.35 -5.61
N TRP A 102 -4.03 1.99 -4.88
CA TRP A 102 -4.13 1.17 -3.67
C TRP A 102 -4.14 2.01 -2.41
N VAL A 103 -4.99 1.63 -1.45
CA VAL A 103 -5.04 2.23 -0.10
C VAL A 103 -5.15 1.16 0.98
N HIS A 104 -4.68 1.48 2.18
CA HIS A 104 -4.82 0.60 3.34
C HIS A 104 -6.30 0.41 3.71
N ALA A 105 -6.76 -0.83 3.77
CA ALA A 105 -8.15 -1.18 4.04
C ALA A 105 -8.62 -0.74 5.44
N GLU A 106 -7.74 -0.75 6.43
CA GLU A 106 -8.05 -0.31 7.81
C GLU A 106 -8.49 1.16 7.90
N ARG A 107 -8.18 1.97 6.88
CA ARG A 107 -8.58 3.37 6.80
C ARG A 107 -9.98 3.55 6.21
N LEU A 108 -10.65 2.47 5.81
CA LEU A 108 -11.94 2.53 5.13
C LEU A 108 -13.06 1.92 5.97
N LYS A 109 -14.23 2.55 5.95
CA LYS A 109 -15.47 2.02 6.53
C LYS A 109 -16.53 1.82 5.45
N ALA A 110 -17.04 0.60 5.32
CA ALA A 110 -18.04 0.25 4.31
C ALA A 110 -19.30 1.10 4.46
N ARG A 111 -19.84 1.55 3.32
CA ARG A 111 -21.09 2.31 3.21
C ARG A 111 -22.20 1.54 2.51
N GLY A 112 -21.87 0.57 1.67
CA GLY A 112 -22.84 -0.26 0.95
C GLY A 112 -22.29 -0.77 -0.37
N ARG A 113 -23.15 -1.39 -1.17
CA ARG A 113 -22.85 -1.83 -2.54
C ARG A 113 -23.21 -0.72 -3.53
N ILE A 114 -22.40 -0.54 -4.57
CA ILE A 114 -22.71 0.33 -5.70
C ILE A 114 -23.40 -0.51 -6.78
N GLY A 115 -24.72 -0.38 -6.89
CA GLY A 115 -25.57 -1.09 -7.85
C GLY A 115 -27.01 -1.22 -7.32
N PRO A 116 -27.99 -1.59 -8.17
CA PRO A 116 -29.34 -1.84 -7.69
C PRO A 116 -29.32 -2.96 -6.64
N GLU A 117 -29.87 -2.66 -5.47
CA GLU A 117 -30.27 -3.69 -4.52
C GLU A 117 -31.40 -4.47 -5.22
N GLY A 118 -31.18 -5.78 -5.41
CA GLY A 118 -32.09 -6.63 -6.17
C GLY A 118 -33.48 -6.72 -5.58
#